data_AF-A0A2E5X4V2-F1
#
_entry.id   AF-A0A2E5X4V2-F1
#
_cell.length_a   1.000
_cell.length_b   1.000
_cell.length_c   1.000
_cell.angle_alpha   90.00
_cell.angle_beta   90.00
_cell.angle_gamma   90.00
#
_symmetry.space_group_name_H-M   'P 1'
#
loop_
_entity.id
_entity.type
_entity.pdbx_description
1 polymer ?
#
loop_
_entity_poly.entity_id
_entity_poly.type
_entity_poly.pdbx_seq_one_letter_code
_entity_poly.pdbx_strand_id
1 'polypeptide(L)'
;MAARKLITESCVGKMSAGESVRLEPGTIVTPAARDLAFTRGVRLLEGAAASGECGSQGGESDCMWHRVLSTEGDFVVQVRGGRAVISRLTASGPVAFGTDLLENHK
;
A
#
# COMPACT_ATOMS: atom_id res chain seq x y z
N MET A 1 -16.79 0.75 -12.60
CA MET A 1 -15.79 1.79 -12.90
C MET A 1 -14.43 1.23 -12.54
N ALA A 2 -13.46 1.22 -13.45
CA ALA A 2 -12.11 0.73 -13.14
C ALA A 2 -11.46 1.68 -12.12
N ALA A 3 -10.83 1.12 -11.09
CA ALA A 3 -10.09 1.90 -10.09
C ALA A 3 -8.94 2.65 -10.79
N ARG A 4 -8.93 3.99 -10.68
CA ARG A 4 -7.85 4.81 -11.23
C ARG A 4 -6.62 4.67 -10.33
N LYS A 5 -5.47 4.44 -10.95
CA LYS A 5 -4.19 4.34 -10.25
C LYS A 5 -3.78 5.72 -9.73
N LEU A 6 -3.36 5.80 -8.46
CA LEU A 6 -2.91 7.03 -7.80
C LEU A 6 -1.42 6.92 -7.45
N ILE A 7 -0.62 7.88 -7.91
CA ILE A 7 0.80 7.98 -7.58
C ILE A 7 1.01 9.14 -6.60
N THR A 8 1.51 8.78 -5.41
CA THR A 8 1.81 9.70 -4.31
C THR A 8 3.32 9.90 -4.16
N GLU A 9 3.72 10.87 -3.32
CA GLU A 9 5.13 11.11 -3.01
C GLU A 9 5.82 9.88 -2.42
N SER A 10 5.12 9.06 -1.63
CA SER A 10 5.64 7.81 -1.07
C SER A 10 6.01 6.80 -2.16
N CYS A 11 5.26 6.77 -3.28
CA CYS A 11 5.58 5.91 -4.42
C CYS A 11 6.87 6.37 -5.10
N VAL A 12 6.99 7.66 -5.41
CA VAL A 12 8.20 8.24 -6.02
C VAL A 12 9.39 8.20 -5.04
N GLY A 13 9.10 8.24 -3.74
CA GLY A 13 10.04 8.08 -2.63
C GLY A 13 10.80 6.75 -2.65
N LYS A 14 10.21 5.70 -3.21
CA LYS A 14 10.80 4.36 -3.30
C LYS A 14 11.54 4.11 -4.62
N MET A 15 11.44 5.05 -5.56
CA MET A 15 12.05 4.92 -6.87
C MET A 15 13.53 5.28 -6.85
N SER A 16 14.28 4.68 -7.75
CA SER A 16 15.67 5.05 -7.95
C SER A 16 15.75 6.42 -8.63
N ALA A 17 16.72 7.23 -8.21
CA ALA A 17 16.97 8.51 -8.87
C ALA A 17 17.32 8.28 -10.36
N GLY A 18 16.78 9.10 -11.26
CA GLY A 18 16.97 8.95 -12.71
C GLY A 18 16.10 7.88 -13.39
N GLU A 19 15.27 7.15 -12.65
CA GLU A 19 14.39 6.12 -13.18
C GLU A 19 13.25 6.71 -14.03
N SER A 20 12.70 5.92 -14.97
CA SER A 20 11.58 6.36 -15.81
C SER A 20 10.33 5.52 -15.52
N VAL A 21 9.22 6.17 -15.19
CA VAL A 21 7.91 5.53 -14.96
C VAL A 21 7.01 5.76 -16.16
N ARG A 22 6.38 4.69 -16.64
CA ARG A 22 5.28 4.81 -17.59
C ARG A 22 3.95 4.90 -16.86
N LEU A 23 3.23 5.99 -17.08
CA LEU A 23 1.90 6.25 -16.54
C LEU A 23 0.84 5.66 -17.46
N GLU A 24 -0.05 4.86 -16.88
CA GLU A 24 -1.20 4.34 -17.60
C GLU A 24 -2.23 5.46 -17.85
N PRO A 25 -2.99 5.41 -18.95
CA PRO A 25 -4.04 6.37 -19.22
C PRO A 25 -5.04 6.45 -18.06
N GLY A 26 -5.25 7.67 -17.53
CA GLY A 26 -6.15 7.91 -16.39
C GLY A 26 -5.51 7.75 -15.01
N THR A 27 -4.19 7.55 -14.94
CA THR A 27 -3.42 7.62 -13.69
C THR A 27 -3.44 9.04 -13.14
N ILE A 28 -3.72 9.18 -11.85
CA ILE A 28 -3.66 10.45 -11.13
C ILE A 28 -2.30 10.55 -10.45
N VAL A 29 -1.57 11.64 -10.66
CA VAL A 29 -0.32 11.93 -9.97
C VAL A 29 -0.55 13.14 -9.07
N THR A 30 -0.23 13.00 -7.79
CA THR A 30 -0.35 14.12 -6.83
C THR A 30 0.68 15.22 -7.13
N PRO A 31 0.42 16.50 -6.77
CA PRO A 31 1.39 17.58 -6.96
C PRO A 31 2.73 17.29 -6.26
N ALA A 32 2.70 16.83 -5.02
CA ALA A 32 3.89 16.48 -4.24
C ALA A 32 4.71 15.35 -4.91
N ALA A 33 4.05 14.34 -5.48
CA ALA A 33 4.74 13.29 -6.24
C ALA A 33 5.46 13.84 -7.48
N ARG A 34 4.84 14.80 -8.18
CA ARG A 34 5.41 15.40 -9.38
C ARG A 34 6.63 16.26 -9.07
N ASP A 35 6.57 17.02 -7.97
CA ASP A 35 7.70 17.80 -7.48
C ASP A 35 8.86 16.89 -7.07
N LEU A 36 8.57 15.83 -6.31
CA LEU A 36 9.58 14.88 -5.87
C LEU A 36 10.21 14.11 -7.04
N ALA A 37 9.41 13.77 -8.07
CA ALA A 37 9.93 13.13 -9.29
C ALA A 37 10.91 14.06 -10.01
N PHE A 38 10.57 15.34 -10.14
CA PHE A 38 11.46 16.33 -10.74
C PHE A 38 12.77 16.47 -9.96
N THR A 39 12.71 16.61 -8.64
CA THR A 39 13.90 16.74 -7.79
C THR A 39 14.81 15.52 -7.85
N ARG A 40 14.24 14.32 -8.00
CA ARG A 40 15.00 13.05 -8.09
C ARG A 40 15.40 12.66 -9.51
N GLY A 41 15.07 13.49 -10.51
CA GLY A 41 15.31 13.17 -11.91
C GLY A 41 14.50 11.96 -12.43
N VAL A 42 13.42 11.59 -11.74
CA VAL A 42 12.52 10.52 -12.18
C VAL A 42 11.64 11.04 -13.31
N ARG A 43 11.64 10.35 -14.46
CA ARG A 43 10.87 10.76 -15.65
C ARG A 43 9.51 10.10 -15.66
N LEU A 44 8.44 10.89 -15.62
CA LEU A 44 7.07 10.42 -15.79
C LEU A 44 6.71 10.47 -17.29
N LEU A 45 6.53 9.31 -17.92
CA LEU A 45 6.23 9.15 -19.34
C LEU A 45 4.79 8.68 -19.51
N GLU A 46 3.95 9.41 -20.25
CA GLU A 46 2.59 8.97 -20.55
C GLU A 46 2.62 7.95 -21.70
N GLY A 47 2.05 6.75 -21.52
CA GLY A 47 2.07 5.74 -22.59
C GLY A 47 1.35 4.41 -22.30
N ALA A 48 0.97 3.73 -23.39
CA ALA A 48 0.37 2.39 -23.35
C ALA A 48 1.42 1.33 -22.94
N ALA A 49 1.14 0.66 -21.82
CA ALA A 49 1.83 -0.46 -21.16
C ALA A 49 3.21 -0.94 -21.68
N ALA A 50 4.19 -0.95 -20.77
CA ALA A 50 4.76 -2.19 -20.20
C ALA A 50 5.97 -1.85 -19.30
N SER A 51 6.04 -2.58 -18.18
CA SER A 51 7.17 -2.74 -17.24
C SER A 51 7.48 -1.54 -16.36
N GLY A 52 6.73 -1.43 -15.27
CA GLY A 52 6.97 -0.55 -14.15
C GLY A 52 5.85 -0.75 -13.16
N GLU A 53 5.97 -1.77 -12.32
CA GLU A 53 5.04 -2.06 -11.22
C GLU A 53 5.09 -0.95 -10.16
N CYS A 54 4.61 0.25 -10.51
CA CYS A 54 4.05 1.20 -9.54
C CYS A 54 2.53 1.02 -9.42
N GLY A 55 2.02 -0.11 -9.92
CA GLY A 55 0.63 -0.57 -9.87
C GLY A 55 0.44 -1.66 -8.83
N SER A 56 0.92 -1.40 -7.62
CA SER A 56 0.41 -2.04 -6.42
C SER A 56 0.68 -1.10 -5.28
N GLN A 57 -0.37 -0.80 -4.52
CA GLN A 57 -0.25 -0.25 -3.18
C GLN A 57 0.75 -1.14 -2.42
N GLY A 58 1.96 -0.63 -2.23
CA GLY A 58 3.06 -1.42 -1.71
C GLY A 58 3.99 -0.55 -0.86
N GLY A 59 3.67 -0.44 0.43
CA GLY A 59 4.68 -0.33 1.48
C GLY A 59 4.89 1.04 2.11
N GLU A 60 3.85 1.79 2.46
CA GLU A 60 3.77 2.03 3.91
C GLU A 60 3.07 0.78 4.40
N SER A 61 3.61 0.11 5.40
CA SER A 61 2.99 -1.10 5.93
C SER A 61 1.50 -0.82 6.12
N ASP A 62 0.67 -1.47 5.31
CA ASP A 62 -0.77 -1.59 5.52
C ASP A 62 -0.87 -2.50 6.76
N CYS A 63 -0.41 -1.97 7.90
CA CYS A 63 -0.24 -2.73 9.13
C CYS A 63 -1.58 -3.34 9.39
N MET A 64 -1.60 -4.63 9.68
CA MET A 64 -2.85 -5.38 9.85
C MET A 64 -3.81 -4.64 10.81
N TRP A 65 -3.25 -3.91 11.76
CA TRP A 65 -3.91 -2.96 12.65
C TRP A 65 -4.69 -1.83 12.00
N HIS A 66 -4.21 -1.17 10.95
CA HIS A 66 -4.99 -0.15 10.24
C HIS A 66 -6.25 -0.74 9.61
N ARG A 67 -6.15 -1.97 9.09
CA ARG A 67 -7.30 -2.69 8.55
C ARG A 67 -8.30 -3.09 9.65
N VAL A 68 -7.80 -3.55 10.79
CA VAL A 68 -8.64 -3.84 11.97
C VAL A 68 -9.36 -2.57 12.45
N LEU A 69 -8.63 -1.46 12.61
CA LEU A 69 -9.19 -0.18 13.08
C LEU A 69 -10.17 0.45 12.09
N SER A 70 -10.07 0.12 10.80
CA SER A 70 -11.01 0.60 9.77
C SER A 70 -12.23 -0.30 9.59
N THR A 71 -12.31 -1.43 10.30
CA THR A 71 -13.39 -2.41 10.17
C THR A 71 -14.19 -2.50 11.46
N GLU A 72 -15.49 -2.21 11.41
CA GLU A 72 -16.36 -2.37 12.59
C GLU A 72 -16.61 -3.85 12.91
N GLY A 73 -16.47 -4.20 14.18
CA GLY A 73 -16.81 -5.51 14.72
C GLY A 73 -15.96 -5.91 15.91
N ASP A 74 -16.27 -7.09 16.46
CA ASP A 74 -15.49 -7.69 17.53
C ASP A 74 -14.34 -8.51 16.95
N PHE A 75 -13.15 -8.36 17.54
CA PHE A 75 -11.95 -9.06 17.11
C PHE A 75 -11.28 -9.77 18.29
N VAL A 76 -10.77 -10.97 18.04
CA VAL A 76 -9.95 -11.75 18.96
C VAL A 76 -8.51 -11.72 18.45
N VAL A 77 -7.60 -11.28 19.32
CA VAL A 77 -6.18 -11.22 19.04
C VAL A 77 -5.46 -12.29 19.87
N GLN A 78 -4.72 -13.17 19.21
CA GLN A 78 -3.88 -14.18 19.85
C GLN A 78 -2.42 -13.90 19.55
N VAL A 79 -1.61 -13.69 20.59
CA VAL A 79 -0.17 -13.44 20.45
C VAL A 79 0.60 -14.70 20.88
N ARG A 80 1.38 -15.29 19.96
CA ARG A 80 2.25 -16.44 20.24
C ARG A 80 3.58 -16.31 19.50
N GLY A 81 4.69 -16.43 20.23
CA GLY A 81 6.04 -16.41 19.65
C GLY A 81 6.33 -15.14 18.82
N GLY A 82 5.89 -13.97 19.29
CA GLY A 82 6.06 -12.70 18.58
C GLY A 82 5.14 -12.48 17.38
N ARG A 83 4.20 -13.40 17.13
CA ARG A 83 3.21 -13.31 16.05
C ARG A 83 1.83 -13.00 16.61
N ALA A 84 1.15 -12.02 16.02
CA ALA A 84 -0.24 -11.72 16.33
C ALA A 84 -1.15 -12.33 15.25
N VAL A 85 -2.06 -13.22 15.65
CA VAL A 85 -3.12 -13.75 14.80
C VAL A 85 -4.41 -13.05 15.19
N ILE A 86 -5.05 -12.37 14.24
CA ILE A 86 -6.31 -11.65 14.47
C ILE A 86 -7.43 -12.40 13.76
N SER A 87 -8.50 -12.66 14.50
CA SER A 87 -9.72 -13.28 14.01
C SER A 87 -10.91 -12.38 14.32
N ARG A 88 -11.84 -12.23 13.38
CA ARG A 88 -13.10 -11.51 13.61
C ARG A 88 -14.09 -12.45 14.29
N LEU A 89 -14.72 -12.00 15.37
CA LEU A 89 -15.75 -12.76 16.04
C LEU A 89 -17.08 -12.59 15.30
N THR A 90 -17.67 -13.70 14.89
CA THR A 90 -18.99 -13.75 14.25
C THR A 90 -19.95 -14.59 15.09
N ALA A 91 -21.25 -14.57 14.77
CA ALA A 91 -22.25 -15.42 15.43
C ALA A 91 -21.93 -16.92 15.34
N SER A 92 -21.14 -17.34 14.34
CA SER A 92 -20.71 -18.73 14.13
C SER A 92 -19.32 -19.02 14.73
N GLY A 93 -18.67 -18.05 15.37
CA GLY A 93 -17.33 -18.16 15.94
C GLY A 93 -16.27 -17.28 15.28
N PRO A 94 -14.99 -17.45 15.67
CA PRO A 94 -13.88 -16.66 15.16
C PRO A 94 -13.50 -17.05 13.73
N VAL A 95 -13.46 -16.06 12.83
CA VAL A 95 -13.05 -16.21 11.43
C VAL A 95 -11.71 -15.50 11.23
N ALA A 96 -10.75 -16.16 10.57
CA ALA A 96 -9.42 -15.60 10.34
C ALA A 96 -9.50 -14.26 9.58
N PHE A 97 -8.89 -13.21 10.14
CA PHE A 97 -8.85 -11.88 9.56
C PHE A 97 -7.46 -11.54 9.02
N GLY A 98 -6.41 -11.92 9.75
CA GLY A 98 -5.02 -11.75 9.31
C GLY A 98 -3.99 -12.18 10.35
N THR A 99 -2.72 -12.15 9.94
CA THR A 99 -1.56 -12.41 10.80
C THR A 99 -0.53 -11.31 10.64
N ASP A 100 0.05 -10.85 11.73
CA ASP A 100 1.03 -9.78 11.77
C ASP A 100 2.28 -10.18 12.56
N LEU A 101 3.44 -9.73 12.07
CA LEU A 101 4.70 -9.81 12.79
C LEU A 101 4.90 -8.47 13.48
N LEU A 102 4.83 -8.48 14.82
CA LEU A 102 4.95 -7.28 15.67
C LEU A 102 6.30 -6.53 15.50
N GLU A 103 7.22 -7.08 14.72
CA GLU A 103 8.50 -6.48 14.35
C GLU A 103 8.36 -5.25 13.42
N ASN A 104 7.19 -5.04 12.81
CA ASN A 104 6.93 -3.92 11.90
C ASN A 104 6.41 -2.63 12.57
N HIS A 105 6.40 -2.55 13.90
CA HIS A 105 5.96 -1.38 14.66
C HIS A 105 7.12 -0.78 15.48
N LYS A 106 8.00 -0.01 14.83
CA LYS A 106 8.94 0.91 15.47
C LYS A 106 8.85 2.29 14.85
#